data_AF-A0A6P0DQT1-F1
#
_entry.id   AF-A0A6P0DQT1-F1
#
_cell.length_a   1.000
_cell.length_b   1.000
_cell.length_c   1.000
_cell.angle_alpha   90.00
_cell.angle_beta   90.00
_cell.angle_gamma   90.00
#
_symmetry.space_group_name_H-M   'P 1'
#
loop_
_entity.id
_entity.type
_entity.pdbx_description
1 polymer ?
#
loop_
_entity_poly.entity_id
_entity_poly.type
_entity_poly.pdbx_seq_one_letter_code
_entity_poly.pdbx_strand_id
1 'polypeptide(L)'
;MMDQRVDLPPRQQITDLEQAAEYIRTARRILVMGCSGGGKSTLSLKIARRFGLSYISLDRDVYWLPGWVTRDRVEQRKIIASRILEERWIMDGTN
;
A
#
# COMPACT_ATOMS: atom_id res chain seq x y z
N MET A 1 -11.27 -5.55 -28.30
CA MET A 1 -10.03 -5.45 -27.51
C MET A 1 -10.28 -6.22 -26.22
N MET A 2 -9.63 -7.37 -26.04
CA MET A 2 -9.96 -8.37 -25.01
C MET A 2 -9.81 -7.80 -23.60
N ASP A 3 -10.91 -7.82 -22.84
CA ASP A 3 -10.94 -7.69 -21.37
C ASP A 3 -10.28 -8.96 -20.79
N GLN A 4 -8.95 -8.94 -20.64
CA GLN A 4 -8.25 -9.93 -19.82
C GLN A 4 -8.56 -9.62 -18.37
N ARG A 5 -9.72 -10.08 -17.90
CA ARG A 5 -9.94 -10.26 -16.47
C ARG A 5 -8.93 -11.30 -16.01
N VAL A 6 -7.84 -10.82 -15.42
CA VAL A 6 -6.93 -11.67 -14.66
C VAL A 6 -7.80 -12.33 -13.59
N ASP A 7 -7.95 -13.64 -13.69
CA ASP A 7 -8.64 -14.43 -12.69
C ASP A 7 -7.79 -14.34 -11.41
N LEU A 8 -8.14 -13.39 -10.54
CA LEU A 8 -7.43 -13.20 -9.29
C LEU A 8 -7.70 -14.43 -8.43
N PRO A 9 -6.67 -15.06 -7.85
CA PRO A 9 -6.89 -16.17 -6.94
C PRO A 9 -7.87 -15.74 -5.84
N PRO A 10 -8.70 -16.67 -5.30
CA PRO A 10 -9.61 -16.36 -4.22
C PRO A 10 -8.86 -15.63 -3.12
N ARG A 11 -9.46 -14.56 -2.59
CA ARG A 11 -8.85 -13.77 -1.50
C ARG A 11 -8.51 -14.70 -0.35
N GLN A 12 -7.24 -15.08 -0.24
CA GLN A 12 -6.78 -15.88 0.88
C GLN A 12 -6.72 -14.96 2.09
N GLN A 13 -7.59 -15.21 3.06
CA GLN A 13 -7.54 -14.55 4.34
C GLN A 13 -6.60 -15.34 5.24
N ILE A 14 -5.56 -14.68 5.75
CA ILE A 14 -4.63 -15.25 6.72
C ILE A 14 -4.89 -14.55 8.05
N THR A 15 -5.33 -15.31 9.04
CA THR A 15 -5.59 -14.81 10.41
C THR A 15 -4.54 -15.25 11.41
N ASP A 16 -3.76 -16.27 11.07
CA ASP A 16 -2.62 -16.72 11.86
C ASP A 16 -1.43 -15.74 11.72
N LEU A 17 -0.86 -15.34 12.85
CA LEU A 17 0.19 -14.30 12.88
C LEU A 17 1.53 -14.81 12.34
N GLU A 18 1.89 -16.06 12.61
CA GLU A 18 3.15 -16.63 12.14
C GLU A 18 3.12 -16.79 10.63
N GLN A 19 2.02 -17.32 10.10
CA GLN A 19 1.80 -17.41 8.67
C GLN A 19 1.80 -16.03 8.01
N ALA A 20 1.11 -15.04 8.58
CA ALA A 20 1.13 -13.68 8.05
C ALA A 20 2.55 -13.09 8.03
N ALA A 21 3.35 -13.33 9.06
CA ALA A 21 4.74 -12.87 9.12
C ALA A 21 5.60 -13.49 8.00
N GLU A 22 5.40 -14.78 7.67
CA GLU A 22 6.12 -15.43 6.57
C GLU A 22 5.77 -14.84 5.19
N TYR A 23 4.50 -14.51 4.96
CA TYR A 23 4.11 -13.81 3.74
C TYR A 23 4.69 -12.40 3.69
N ILE A 24 4.63 -11.63 4.79
CA ILE A 24 5.19 -10.28 4.87
C ILE A 24 6.71 -10.30 4.61
N ARG A 25 7.42 -11.31 5.14
CA ARG A 25 8.87 -11.47 4.98
C ARG A 25 9.29 -11.61 3.51
N THR A 26 8.47 -12.23 2.68
CA THR A 26 8.78 -12.52 1.26
C THR A 26 8.07 -11.59 0.28
N ALA A 27 7.05 -10.86 0.74
CA ALA A 27 6.29 -9.92 -0.08
C ALA A 27 7.17 -8.79 -0.63
N ARG A 28 6.88 -8.41 -1.87
CA ARG A 28 7.50 -7.27 -2.55
C ARG A 28 6.61 -6.04 -2.53
N ARG A 29 5.29 -6.22 -2.47
CA ARG A 29 4.29 -5.16 -2.57
C ARG A 29 3.26 -5.37 -1.48
N ILE A 30 3.12 -4.40 -0.58
CA ILE A 30 2.25 -4.50 0.59
C ILE A 30 1.38 -3.26 0.68
N LEU A 31 0.06 -3.44 0.79
CA LEU A 31 -0.88 -2.36 1.10
C LEU A 31 -1.41 -2.56 2.52
N VAL A 32 -1.23 -1.55 3.38
CA VAL A 32 -1.68 -1.56 4.77
C VAL A 32 -2.91 -0.69 4.92
N MET A 33 -4.05 -1.33 5.17
CA MET A 33 -5.37 -0.70 5.33
C MET A 33 -5.86 -0.80 6.77
N GLY A 34 -6.71 0.13 7.20
CA GLY A 34 -7.28 0.14 8.55
C GLY A 34 -7.65 1.54 9.04
N CYS A 35 -8.32 1.62 10.19
CA CYS A 35 -8.84 2.88 10.72
C CYS A 35 -7.76 3.94 10.97
N SER A 36 -8.15 5.22 10.95
CA SER A 36 -7.29 6.32 11.41
C SER A 36 -6.87 6.09 12.87
N GLY A 37 -5.63 6.46 13.21
CA GLY A 37 -5.06 6.20 14.55
C GLY A 37 -4.70 4.74 14.86
N GLY A 38 -5.06 3.76 14.02
CA GLY A 38 -4.80 2.33 14.27
C GLY A 38 -3.34 1.86 14.12
N GLY A 39 -2.36 2.78 14.01
CA GLY A 39 -0.94 2.44 13.96
C GLY A 39 -0.39 1.98 12.60
N LYS A 40 -1.14 2.15 11.50
CA LYS A 40 -0.72 1.75 10.13
C LYS A 40 0.67 2.26 9.76
N SER A 41 0.91 3.56 9.90
CA SER A 41 2.19 4.17 9.49
C SER A 41 3.34 3.68 10.35
N THR A 42 3.10 3.43 11.64
CA THR A 42 4.10 2.82 12.53
C THR A 42 4.45 1.40 12.06
N LEU A 43 3.45 0.57 11.74
CA LEU A 43 3.67 -0.78 11.22
C LEU A 43 4.40 -0.76 9.87
N SER A 44 3.92 0.06 8.93
CA SER A 44 4.48 0.18 7.59
C SER A 44 5.93 0.63 7.61
N LEU A 45 6.28 1.62 8.44
CA LEU A 45 7.66 2.07 8.61
C LEU A 45 8.56 0.97 9.19
N LYS A 46 8.07 0.19 10.16
CA LYS A 46 8.83 -0.94 10.73
C LYS A 46 9.10 -2.02 9.69
N ILE A 47 8.07 -2.42 8.93
CA ILE A 47 8.20 -3.41 7.84
C ILE A 47 9.13 -2.88 6.74
N ALA A 48 8.94 -1.63 6.30
CA ALA A 48 9.76 -0.98 5.29
C ALA A 48 11.24 -1.01 5.64
N ARG A 49 11.58 -0.56 6.86
CA ARG A 49 12.96 -0.56 7.36
C ARG A 49 13.53 -1.96 7.49
N ARG A 50 12.72 -2.92 7.96
CA ARG A 50 13.16 -4.29 8.22
C ARG A 50 13.46 -5.10 6.95
N PHE A 51 12.70 -4.85 5.87
CA PHE A 51 12.75 -5.64 4.63
C PHE A 51 13.15 -4.84 3.39
N GLY A 52 13.56 -3.58 3.55
CA GLY A 52 14.04 -2.73 2.46
C GLY A 52 12.96 -2.43 1.43
N LEU A 53 11.76 -2.02 1.88
CA LEU A 53 10.67 -1.58 0.99
C LEU A 53 10.61 -0.04 0.93
N SER A 54 10.29 0.50 -0.23
CA SER A 54 9.96 1.92 -0.40
C SER A 54 8.65 2.22 0.34
N TYR A 55 8.69 3.08 1.36
CA TYR A 55 7.49 3.46 2.12
C TYR A 55 6.77 4.62 1.43
N ILE A 56 5.47 4.46 1.21
CA ILE A 56 4.61 5.43 0.53
C ILE A 56 3.37 5.68 1.38
N SER A 57 3.17 6.92 1.81
CA SER A 57 1.95 7.31 2.51
C SER A 57 0.93 7.84 1.52
N LEU A 58 -0.24 7.21 1.42
CA LEU A 58 -1.30 7.72 0.55
C LEU A 58 -1.74 9.13 0.97
N ASP A 59 -1.87 9.39 2.26
CA ASP A 59 -2.26 10.71 2.76
C ASP A 59 -1.25 11.78 2.35
N ARG A 60 0.02 11.60 2.69
CA ARG A 60 1.07 12.60 2.44
C ARG A 60 1.49 12.67 0.97
N ASP A 61 1.70 11.52 0.35
CA ASP A 61 2.35 11.45 -0.96
C ASP A 61 1.32 11.48 -2.09
N VAL A 62 0.04 11.15 -1.84
CA VAL A 62 -0.99 11.02 -2.88
C VAL A 62 -2.16 12.01 -2.70
N TYR A 63 -2.74 12.15 -1.52
CA TYR A 63 -4.04 12.83 -1.37
C TYR A 63 -3.96 14.30 -0.99
N TRP A 64 -3.07 14.68 -0.06
CA TRP A 64 -3.13 16.00 0.56
C TRP A 64 -1.96 16.89 0.14
N LEU A 65 -2.30 18.10 -0.30
CA LEU A 65 -1.38 19.21 -0.50
C LEU A 65 -1.27 20.05 0.79
N PRO A 66 -0.26 20.94 0.90
CA PRO A 66 -0.17 21.90 2.01
C PRO A 66 -1.50 22.64 2.21
N GLY A 67 -1.87 22.84 3.47
CA GLY A 67 -3.16 23.43 3.82
C GLY A 67 -4.35 22.47 3.73
N TRP A 68 -4.11 21.15 3.71
CA TRP A 68 -5.16 20.11 3.66
C TRP A 68 -6.05 20.21 2.42
N VAL A 69 -5.49 20.71 1.32
CA VAL A 69 -6.19 20.77 0.04
C VAL A 69 -6.09 19.40 -0.63
N THR A 70 -7.23 18.83 -1.04
CA THR A 70 -7.24 17.57 -1.78
C THR A 70 -6.60 17.76 -3.14
N ARG A 71 -5.62 16.91 -3.48
CA ARG A 71 -5.00 16.85 -4.81
C ARG A 71 -6.04 16.41 -5.85
N ASP A 72 -5.90 16.86 -7.10
CA ASP A 72 -6.79 16.42 -8.18
C ASP A 72 -6.77 14.90 -8.38
N ARG A 73 -7.92 14.30 -8.69
CA ARG A 73 -8.07 12.84 -8.84
C ARG A 73 -7.22 12.26 -9.96
N VAL A 74 -7.01 12.99 -11.06
CA VAL A 74 -6.15 12.52 -12.17
C VAL A 74 -4.70 12.48 -11.72
N GLU A 75 -4.26 13.49 -10.96
CA GLU A 75 -2.91 13.50 -10.38
C GLU A 75 -2.71 12.40 -9.34
N GLN A 76 -3.67 12.20 -8.44
CA GLN A 76 -3.65 11.08 -7.48
C GLN A 76 -3.43 9.74 -8.20
N ARG A 77 -4.21 9.48 -9.25
CA ARG A 77 -4.10 8.25 -10.06
C ARG A 77 -2.76 8.12 -10.74
N LYS A 78 -2.21 9.21 -11.30
CA LYS A 78 -0.87 9.22 -11.91
C LYS A 78 0.21 8.86 -10.89
N ILE A 79 0.14 9.44 -9.69
CA ILE A 79 1.09 9.12 -8.62
C ILE A 79 0.98 7.65 -8.26
N ILE A 80 -0.22 7.14 -7.93
CA ILE A 80 -0.41 5.72 -7.60
C ILE A 80 0.11 4.82 -8.74
N ALA A 81 -0.27 5.10 -9.99
CA ALA A 81 0.16 4.32 -11.15
C ALA A 81 1.68 4.25 -11.28
N SER A 82 2.39 5.37 -11.04
CA SER A 82 3.86 5.37 -11.05
C SER A 82 4.46 4.54 -9.91
N ARG A 83 3.86 4.59 -8.72
CA ARG A 83 4.34 3.89 -7.52
C ARG A 83 4.13 2.39 -7.59
N ILE A 84 2.98 1.94 -8.06
CA ILE A 84 2.67 0.50 -8.11
C ILE A 84 3.56 -0.26 -9.10
N LEU A 85 4.12 0.44 -10.10
CA LEU A 85 5.07 -0.11 -11.06
C LEU A 85 6.46 -0.37 -10.43
N GLU A 86 6.77 0.25 -9.29
CA GLU A 86 8.01 -0.04 -8.56
C GLU A 86 8.05 -1.52 -8.12
N GLU A 87 9.25 -2.07 -8.08
CA GLU A 87 9.46 -3.50 -7.81
C GLU A 87 9.23 -3.90 -6.35
N ARG A 88 9.45 -2.96 -5.42
CA ARG A 88 9.42 -3.20 -3.98
C ARG A 88 8.90 -1.99 -3.19
N TRP A 89 7.66 -2.08 -2.70
CA TRP A 89 7.01 -0.99 -1.97
C TRP A 89 6.09 -1.48 -0.86
N ILE A 90 5.88 -0.61 0.12
CA ILE A 90 4.80 -0.71 1.10
C ILE A 90 4.07 0.63 1.14
N MET A 91 2.76 0.56 0.97
CA MET A 91 1.88 1.70 0.92
C MET A 91 0.87 1.62 2.06
N ASP A 92 0.56 2.74 2.70
CA ASP A 92 -0.47 2.79 3.73
C ASP A 92 -1.46 3.93 3.55
N GLY A 93 -2.68 3.69 4.02
CA GLY A 93 -3.76 4.66 3.99
C GLY A 93 -5.12 3.98 3.84
N THR A 94 -6.16 4.79 3.77
CA THR A 94 -7.50 4.37 3.40
C THR A 94 -8.06 5.40 2.43
N ASN A 95 -9.07 5.03 1.66
CA ASN A 95 -9.83 5.98 0.83
C ASN A 95 -11.03 6.47 1.64
#